data_AF-A0AAE0RZ61-F1
#
_entry.id   AF-A0AAE0RZ61-F1
#
_cell.length_a   1.000
_cell.length_b   1.000
_cell.length_c   1.000
_cell.angle_alpha   90.00
_cell.angle_beta   90.00
_cell.angle_gamma   90.00
#
_symmetry.space_group_name_H-M   'P 1'
#
loop_
_entity.id
_entity.type
_entity.pdbx_description
1 polymer ?
#
loop_
_entity_poly.entity_id
_entity_poly.type
_entity_poly.pdbx_seq_one_letter_code
_entity_poly.pdbx_strand_id
1 'polypeptide(L)'
;MLDTSVSFVDSQNPWDRSDRSLAPLRRALILAERTGHIRKRSDYEAQKIEKEMEDKYPSLKLINVLREATKLRGELNKVNLEIQCRMQDKETSDITHLNVLESKIAKIKSLNSHLEAVTESKDRLISRLQQPFVGEYLKLEARYHKFASELFPMIAPLLSDLTTHLENIVWVESFKVADGKLESLLTDLNSILASLQSKFQALTQVRQSVDHLYQYEVSDHEHQQSARF
;
A
#
# COMPACT_ATOMS: atom_id res chain seq x y z
N MET A 1 -83.62 -44.22 12.64
CA MET A 1 -82.93 -44.88 13.76
C MET A 1 -81.45 -44.92 13.38
N LEU A 2 -80.51 -44.27 14.04
CA LEU A 2 -80.48 -43.63 15.35
C LEU A 2 -79.79 -42.27 15.24
N ASP A 3 -80.44 -41.29 15.85
CA ASP A 3 -79.91 -39.99 16.23
C ASP A 3 -78.92 -40.22 17.39
N THR A 4 -77.72 -39.66 17.33
CA THR A 4 -76.83 -39.58 18.50
C THR A 4 -76.04 -38.29 18.40
N SER A 5 -76.75 -37.20 18.61
CA SER A 5 -76.20 -35.93 19.06
C SER A 5 -75.54 -36.16 20.43
N VAL A 6 -74.25 -36.52 20.39
CA VAL A 6 -73.39 -36.43 21.56
C VAL A 6 -73.29 -34.94 21.88
N SER A 7 -74.03 -34.53 22.90
CA SER A 7 -73.90 -33.22 23.53
C SER A 7 -72.47 -33.13 24.05
N PHE A 8 -71.61 -32.47 23.28
CA PHE A 8 -70.33 -31.99 23.75
C PHE A 8 -70.64 -30.99 24.85
N VAL A 9 -70.66 -31.49 26.09
CA VAL A 9 -70.68 -30.66 27.29
C VAL A 9 -69.42 -29.83 27.21
N ASP A 10 -69.62 -28.57 26.84
CA ASP A 10 -68.60 -27.54 26.70
C ASP A 10 -67.91 -27.43 28.06
N SER A 11 -66.82 -28.19 28.21
CA SER A 11 -66.06 -28.31 29.44
C SER A 11 -65.21 -27.05 29.50
N GLN A 12 -65.87 -25.98 29.92
CA GLN A 12 -65.35 -24.63 29.97
C GLN A 12 -64.02 -24.64 30.72
N ASN A 13 -62.95 -24.23 30.03
CA ASN A 13 -61.59 -24.27 30.55
C ASN A 13 -61.50 -23.43 31.85
N PRO A 14 -61.16 -24.04 33.01
CA PRO A 14 -61.10 -23.33 34.29
C PRO A 14 -60.07 -22.20 34.35
N TRP A 15 -59.20 -22.12 33.35
CA TRP A 15 -58.09 -21.16 33.27
C TRP A 15 -58.28 -20.13 32.15
N ASP A 16 -59.41 -20.15 31.44
CA ASP A 16 -59.69 -19.12 30.44
C ASP A 16 -60.04 -17.79 31.13
N ARG A 17 -59.29 -16.74 30.80
CA ARG A 17 -59.47 -15.39 31.34
C ARG A 17 -60.76 -14.72 30.86
N SER A 18 -61.49 -15.39 29.98
CA SER A 18 -62.67 -14.91 29.27
C SER A 18 -63.97 -15.49 29.81
N ASP A 19 -63.95 -16.12 30.99
CA ASP A 19 -65.14 -16.76 31.55
C ASP A 19 -66.27 -15.74 31.80
N ARG A 20 -67.41 -15.93 31.11
CA ARG A 20 -68.63 -15.13 31.27
C ARG A 20 -69.14 -15.17 32.71
N SER A 21 -68.86 -16.25 33.46
CA SER A 21 -69.27 -16.41 34.85
C SER A 21 -68.61 -15.40 35.79
N LEU A 22 -67.40 -14.92 35.45
CA LEU A 22 -66.62 -13.97 36.24
C LEU A 22 -66.92 -12.50 35.90
N ALA A 23 -67.73 -12.24 34.86
CA ALA A 23 -68.10 -10.88 34.46
C ALA A 23 -68.86 -10.09 35.55
N PRO A 24 -69.81 -10.67 36.31
CA PRO A 24 -70.47 -9.97 37.42
C PRO A 24 -69.51 -9.63 38.55
N LEU A 25 -68.60 -10.55 38.90
CA LEU A 25 -67.58 -10.31 39.92
C LEU A 25 -66.62 -9.20 39.50
N ARG A 26 -66.18 -9.19 38.24
CA ARG A 26 -65.35 -8.12 37.68
C ARG A 26 -66.05 -6.75 37.78
N ARG A 27 -67.34 -6.69 37.45
CA ARG A 27 -68.13 -5.45 37.58
C ARG A 27 -68.25 -5.02 39.04
N ALA A 28 -68.46 -5.96 39.95
CA ALA A 28 -68.52 -5.70 41.39
C ALA A 28 -67.16 -5.19 41.94
N LEU A 29 -66.05 -5.76 41.50
CA LEU A 29 -64.70 -5.32 41.87
C LEU A 29 -64.39 -3.92 41.32
N ILE A 30 -64.75 -3.63 40.07
CA ILE A 30 -64.60 -2.28 39.48
C ILE A 30 -65.48 -1.26 40.22
N LEU A 31 -66.68 -1.65 40.63
CA LEU A 31 -67.56 -0.80 41.43
C LEU A 31 -66.99 -0.59 42.85
N ALA A 32 -66.44 -1.63 43.47
CA ALA A 32 -65.79 -1.57 44.78
C ALA A 32 -64.49 -0.73 44.75
N GLU A 33 -63.76 -0.75 43.64
CA GLU A 33 -62.62 0.15 43.37
C GLU A 33 -63.08 1.60 43.23
N ARG A 34 -64.14 1.86 42.44
CA ARG A 34 -64.71 3.20 42.26
C ARG A 34 -65.32 3.80 43.51
N THR A 35 -65.87 2.96 44.38
CA THR A 35 -66.45 3.37 45.67
C THR A 35 -65.40 3.48 46.78
N GLY A 36 -64.12 3.26 46.47
CA GLY A 36 -63.01 3.39 47.43
C GLY A 36 -62.96 2.30 48.51
N HIS A 37 -63.78 1.26 48.39
CA HIS A 37 -63.79 0.12 49.31
C HIS A 37 -62.60 -0.83 49.05
N ILE A 38 -62.03 -0.77 47.84
CA ILE A 38 -60.77 -1.42 47.48
C ILE A 38 -59.78 -0.32 47.09
N ARG A 39 -58.73 -0.12 47.88
CA ARG A 39 -57.62 0.76 47.50
C ARG A 39 -56.75 0.03 46.46
N LYS A 40 -56.37 0.73 45.38
CA LYS A 40 -55.28 0.25 44.50
C LYS A 40 -54.07 0.00 45.39
N ARG A 41 -53.63 -1.25 45.48
CA ARG A 41 -52.44 -1.63 46.24
C ARG A 41 -51.28 -0.77 45.73
N SER A 42 -50.62 -0.06 46.63
CA SER A 42 -49.39 0.67 46.28
C SER A 42 -48.32 -0.34 45.87
N ASP A 43 -47.53 -0.03 44.84
CA ASP A 43 -46.43 -0.88 44.39
C ASP A 43 -45.45 -1.21 45.55
N TYR A 44 -45.34 -0.31 46.53
CA TYR A 44 -44.56 -0.50 47.76
C TYR A 44 -45.14 -1.58 48.68
N GLU A 45 -46.46 -1.60 48.87
CA GLU A 45 -47.15 -2.63 49.68
C GLU A 45 -47.16 -3.98 48.97
N ALA A 46 -47.23 -3.99 47.64
CA ALA A 46 -47.09 -5.20 46.83
C ALA A 46 -45.70 -5.82 46.98
N GLN A 47 -44.64 -5.02 46.84
CA GLN A 47 -43.26 -5.49 47.01
C GLN A 47 -42.96 -5.94 48.45
N LYS A 48 -43.55 -5.29 49.46
CA LYS A 48 -43.38 -5.71 50.86
C LYS A 48 -44.01 -7.07 51.14
N ILE A 49 -45.24 -7.30 50.66
CA ILE A 49 -45.93 -8.60 50.78
C ILE A 49 -45.21 -9.67 49.97
N GLU A 50 -44.69 -9.33 48.79
CA GLU A 50 -43.90 -10.25 47.96
C GLU A 50 -42.63 -10.72 48.68
N LYS A 51 -41.88 -9.80 49.32
CA LYS A 51 -40.73 -10.15 50.17
C LYS A 51 -41.11 -10.99 51.38
N GLU A 52 -42.17 -10.63 52.11
CA GLU A 52 -42.66 -11.41 53.26
C GLU A 52 -43.14 -12.82 52.84
N MET A 53 -43.71 -12.98 51.65
CA MET A 53 -44.10 -14.28 51.10
C MET A 53 -42.91 -15.09 50.58
N GLU A 54 -41.90 -14.45 49.99
CA GLU A 54 -40.65 -15.11 49.58
C GLU A 54 -39.87 -15.66 50.78
N ASP A 55 -39.83 -14.91 51.90
CA ASP A 55 -39.18 -15.36 53.15
C ASP A 55 -39.97 -16.50 53.83
N LYS A 56 -41.30 -16.47 53.73
CA LYS A 56 -42.18 -17.49 54.32
C LYS A 56 -42.24 -18.79 53.52
N TYR A 57 -42.06 -18.73 52.20
CA TYR A 57 -42.17 -19.87 51.30
C TYR A 57 -40.95 -19.99 50.37
N PRO A 58 -39.93 -20.80 50.76
CA PRO A 58 -38.72 -21.01 49.95
C PRO A 58 -38.99 -21.54 48.53
N SER A 59 -40.14 -22.20 48.31
CA SER A 59 -40.58 -22.67 47.01
C SER A 59 -40.86 -21.54 46.01
N LEU A 60 -41.30 -20.36 46.48
CA LEU A 60 -41.53 -19.20 45.61
C LEU A 60 -40.22 -18.65 45.06
N LYS A 61 -39.18 -18.56 45.91
CA LYS A 61 -37.82 -18.17 45.48
C LYS A 61 -37.28 -19.14 44.41
N LEU A 62 -37.48 -20.44 44.60
CA LEU A 62 -37.09 -21.45 43.61
C LEU A 62 -37.86 -21.28 42.29
N ILE A 63 -39.17 -21.03 42.34
CA ILE A 63 -39.98 -20.79 41.14
C ILE A 63 -39.51 -19.54 40.39
N ASN A 64 -39.16 -18.47 41.09
CA ASN A 64 -38.63 -17.25 40.49
C ASN A 64 -37.28 -17.51 39.81
N VAL A 65 -36.36 -18.21 40.47
CA VAL A 65 -35.07 -18.63 39.87
C VAL A 65 -35.28 -19.53 38.66
N LEU A 66 -36.21 -20.49 38.71
CA LEU A 66 -36.53 -21.36 37.57
C LEU A 66 -37.13 -20.57 36.40
N ARG A 67 -37.94 -19.54 36.69
CA ARG A 67 -38.52 -18.66 35.67
C ARG A 67 -37.43 -17.82 35.00
N GLU A 68 -36.51 -17.26 35.77
CA GLU A 68 -35.35 -16.53 35.25
C GLU A 68 -34.43 -17.43 34.42
N ALA A 69 -34.10 -18.63 34.93
CA ALA A 69 -33.30 -19.60 34.19
C ALA A 69 -33.99 -20.04 32.88
N THR A 70 -35.31 -20.15 32.88
CA THR A 70 -36.08 -20.48 31.67
C THR A 70 -36.09 -19.32 30.67
N LYS A 71 -36.21 -18.08 31.15
CA LYS A 71 -36.10 -16.89 30.30
C LYS A 71 -34.71 -16.80 29.65
N LEU A 72 -33.66 -16.95 30.45
CA LEU A 72 -32.27 -16.90 29.97
C LEU A 72 -31.99 -18.03 28.98
N ARG A 73 -32.52 -19.23 29.22
CA ARG A 73 -32.45 -20.35 28.27
C ARG A 73 -33.17 -20.05 26.95
N GLY A 74 -34.31 -19.35 27.00
CA GLY A 74 -35.00 -18.88 25.80
C GLY A 74 -34.16 -17.89 24.98
N GLU A 75 -33.52 -16.93 25.66
CA GLU A 75 -32.62 -15.97 25.02
C GLU A 75 -31.38 -16.64 24.43
N LEU A 76 -30.78 -17.59 25.16
CA LEU A 76 -29.64 -18.38 24.68
C LEU A 76 -30.00 -19.19 23.43
N ASN A 77 -31.16 -19.86 23.44
CA ASN A 77 -31.62 -20.63 22.28
C ASN A 77 -31.86 -19.73 21.06
N LYS A 78 -32.39 -18.52 21.26
CA LYS A 78 -32.57 -17.53 20.19
C LYS A 78 -31.24 -17.14 19.56
N VAL A 79 -30.25 -16.81 20.40
CA VAL A 79 -28.90 -16.46 19.92
C VAL A 79 -28.25 -17.65 19.22
N ASN A 80 -28.39 -18.86 19.77
CA ASN A 80 -27.84 -20.06 19.15
C ASN A 80 -28.46 -20.34 17.78
N LEU A 81 -29.77 -20.16 17.63
CA LEU A 81 -30.46 -20.28 16.35
C LEU A 81 -29.94 -19.24 15.35
N GLU A 82 -29.77 -17.99 15.78
CA GLU A 82 -29.22 -16.93 14.92
C GLU A 82 -27.80 -17.26 14.45
N ILE A 83 -26.94 -17.79 15.33
CA ILE A 83 -25.60 -18.26 14.97
C ILE A 83 -25.68 -19.38 13.94
N GLN A 84 -26.55 -20.37 14.13
CA GLN A 84 -26.72 -21.47 13.18
C GLN A 84 -27.20 -20.97 11.82
N CYS A 85 -28.18 -20.05 11.77
CA CYS A 85 -28.64 -19.45 10.53
C CYS A 85 -27.50 -18.70 9.81
N ARG A 86 -26.69 -17.92 10.52
CA ARG A 86 -25.55 -17.19 9.93
C ARG A 86 -24.45 -18.13 9.45
N MET A 87 -24.21 -19.23 10.17
CA MET A 87 -23.26 -20.26 9.74
C MET A 87 -23.72 -20.93 8.45
N GLN A 88 -24.99 -21.33 8.37
CA GLN A 88 -25.57 -21.93 7.18
C GLN A 88 -25.60 -20.94 6.00
N ASP A 89 -25.92 -19.66 6.24
CA ASP A 89 -25.86 -18.61 5.23
C ASP A 89 -24.43 -18.47 4.70
N LYS A 90 -23.43 -18.43 5.58
CA LYS A 90 -22.01 -18.38 5.18
C LYS A 90 -21.58 -19.61 4.36
N GLU A 91 -21.99 -20.81 4.74
CA GLU A 91 -21.66 -22.05 4.04
C GLU A 91 -22.34 -22.13 2.66
N THR A 92 -23.53 -21.56 2.53
CA THR A 92 -24.28 -21.54 1.27
C THR A 92 -24.05 -20.25 0.48
N SER A 93 -23.31 -19.29 1.06
CA SER A 93 -23.24 -17.92 0.57
C SER A 93 -22.70 -17.83 -0.86
N ASP A 94 -21.80 -18.75 -1.17
CA ASP A 94 -21.05 -18.79 -2.41
C ASP A 94 -21.88 -19.30 -3.61
N ILE A 95 -23.06 -19.87 -3.34
CA ILE A 95 -24.03 -20.35 -4.32
C ILE A 95 -25.41 -19.66 -4.20
N THR A 96 -25.76 -19.09 -3.05
CA THR A 96 -27.06 -18.42 -2.84
C THR A 96 -27.01 -16.92 -3.14
N HIS A 97 -25.88 -16.24 -2.90
CA HIS A 97 -25.79 -14.80 -3.14
C HIS A 97 -25.47 -14.52 -4.61
N LEU A 98 -26.40 -13.83 -5.27
CA LEU A 98 -26.30 -13.47 -6.68
C LEU A 98 -24.99 -12.74 -7.01
N ASN A 99 -24.57 -11.79 -6.17
CA ASN A 99 -23.33 -11.03 -6.39
C ASN A 99 -22.08 -11.91 -6.45
N VAL A 100 -22.00 -12.94 -5.59
CA VAL A 100 -20.86 -13.87 -5.56
C VAL A 100 -20.90 -14.76 -6.79
N LEU A 101 -22.09 -15.22 -7.19
CA LEU A 101 -22.30 -16.04 -8.37
C LEU A 101 -21.97 -15.28 -9.67
N GLU A 102 -22.42 -14.04 -9.81
CA GLU A 102 -22.10 -13.15 -10.94
C GLU A 102 -20.59 -12.92 -11.05
N SER A 103 -19.91 -12.68 -9.92
CA SER A 103 -18.44 -12.53 -9.91
C SER A 103 -17.73 -13.81 -10.36
N LYS A 104 -18.18 -14.99 -9.89
CA LYS A 104 -17.65 -16.28 -10.33
C LYS A 104 -17.89 -16.51 -11.83
N ILE A 105 -19.10 -16.22 -12.33
CA ILE A 105 -19.45 -16.34 -13.75
C ILE A 105 -18.57 -15.41 -14.60
N ALA A 106 -18.38 -14.16 -14.19
CA ALA A 106 -17.52 -13.22 -14.91
C ALA A 106 -16.07 -13.71 -15.00
N LYS A 107 -15.52 -14.24 -13.90
CA LYS A 107 -14.17 -14.83 -13.88
C LYS A 107 -14.06 -16.04 -14.80
N ILE A 108 -15.01 -16.96 -14.74
CA ILE A 108 -15.02 -18.15 -15.60
C ILE A 108 -15.15 -17.74 -17.07
N LYS A 109 -16.00 -16.76 -17.39
CA LYS A 109 -16.16 -16.25 -18.75
C LYS A 109 -14.88 -15.58 -19.27
N SER A 110 -14.21 -14.80 -18.43
CA SER A 110 -12.91 -14.20 -18.77
C SER A 110 -11.85 -15.29 -19.02
N LEU A 111 -11.76 -16.29 -18.15
CA LEU A 111 -10.85 -17.42 -18.34
C LEU A 111 -11.16 -18.17 -19.65
N ASN A 112 -12.44 -18.43 -19.92
CA ASN A 112 -12.86 -19.12 -21.15
C ASN A 112 -12.46 -18.32 -22.39
N SER A 113 -12.66 -17.00 -22.39
CA SER A 113 -12.23 -16.12 -23.49
C SER A 113 -10.71 -16.14 -23.70
N HIS A 114 -9.93 -16.17 -22.62
CA HIS A 114 -8.47 -16.32 -22.73
C HIS A 114 -8.06 -17.67 -23.34
N LEU A 115 -8.72 -18.76 -22.93
CA LEU A 115 -8.44 -20.09 -23.46
C LEU A 115 -8.85 -20.21 -24.93
N GLU A 116 -9.96 -19.60 -25.33
CA GLU A 116 -10.41 -19.52 -26.71
C GLU A 116 -9.38 -18.76 -27.57
N ALA A 117 -8.92 -17.60 -27.12
CA ALA A 117 -7.88 -16.82 -27.81
C ALA A 117 -6.56 -17.59 -27.97
N VAL A 118 -6.16 -18.38 -26.96
CA VAL A 118 -4.98 -19.26 -27.04
C VAL A 118 -5.20 -20.39 -28.04
N THR A 119 -6.40 -20.96 -28.08
CA THR A 119 -6.76 -22.04 -29.00
C THR A 119 -6.75 -21.55 -30.44
N GLU A 120 -7.33 -20.38 -30.72
CA GLU A 120 -7.26 -19.74 -32.04
C GLU A 120 -5.82 -19.41 -32.44
N SER A 121 -5.02 -18.95 -31.48
CA SER A 121 -3.61 -18.63 -31.71
C SER A 121 -2.74 -19.87 -31.89
N LYS A 122 -3.21 -21.07 -31.52
CA LYS A 122 -2.44 -22.33 -31.59
C LYS A 122 -2.00 -22.62 -33.01
N ASP A 123 -2.92 -22.57 -33.96
CA ASP A 123 -2.63 -22.91 -35.36
C ASP A 123 -1.74 -21.86 -36.02
N ARG A 124 -1.90 -20.59 -35.63
CA ARG A 124 -1.00 -19.50 -36.00
C ARG A 124 0.41 -19.68 -35.42
N LEU A 125 0.51 -20.15 -34.18
CA LEU A 125 1.81 -20.41 -33.53
C LEU A 125 2.52 -21.59 -34.18
N ILE A 126 1.76 -22.66 -34.46
CA ILE A 126 2.26 -23.86 -35.15
C ILE A 126 2.75 -23.48 -36.54
N SER A 127 1.99 -22.71 -37.32
CA SER A 127 2.43 -22.30 -38.66
C SER A 127 3.68 -21.43 -38.63
N ARG A 128 3.79 -20.51 -37.65
CA ARG A 128 5.02 -19.71 -37.45
C ARG A 128 6.23 -20.55 -37.03
N LEU A 129 6.03 -21.59 -36.22
CA LEU A 129 7.10 -22.47 -35.77
C LEU A 129 7.51 -23.48 -36.86
N GLN A 130 6.57 -23.90 -37.71
CA GLN A 130 6.82 -24.79 -38.84
C GLN A 130 7.42 -24.07 -40.05
N GLN A 131 7.22 -22.75 -40.18
CA GLN A 131 7.88 -21.98 -41.22
C GLN A 131 9.40 -22.07 -41.03
N PRO A 132 10.15 -22.67 -41.98
CA PRO A 132 11.59 -22.65 -41.92
C PRO A 132 12.02 -21.19 -41.97
N PHE A 133 12.73 -20.73 -40.94
CA PHE A 133 13.26 -19.38 -40.89
C PHE A 133 14.20 -19.20 -42.10
N VAL A 134 13.79 -18.39 -43.07
CA VAL A 134 14.56 -18.07 -44.28
C VAL A 134 15.29 -16.75 -44.04
N GLY A 135 16.57 -16.81 -43.73
CA GLY A 135 17.46 -15.66 -43.54
C GLY A 135 18.93 -16.09 -43.44
N GLU A 136 19.86 -15.14 -43.36
CA GLU A 136 21.25 -15.43 -42.96
C GLU A 136 21.30 -15.56 -41.43
N TYR A 137 21.39 -16.79 -40.93
CA TYR A 137 21.46 -17.06 -39.50
C TYR A 137 22.68 -17.93 -39.19
N LEU A 138 23.24 -17.69 -38.01
CA LEU A 138 24.25 -18.55 -37.44
C LEU A 138 23.58 -19.86 -36.99
N LYS A 139 23.84 -20.96 -37.71
CA LYS A 139 23.40 -22.31 -37.30
C LYS A 139 24.12 -22.70 -36.00
N LEU A 140 23.46 -22.49 -34.88
CA LEU A 140 23.92 -22.93 -33.57
C LEU A 140 23.18 -24.20 -33.17
N GLU A 141 23.90 -25.22 -32.74
CA GLU A 141 23.28 -26.37 -32.08
C GLU A 141 22.68 -25.95 -30.73
N ALA A 142 21.56 -26.55 -30.33
CA ALA A 142 20.81 -26.17 -29.13
C ALA A 142 21.68 -26.17 -27.85
N ARG A 143 22.67 -27.06 -27.75
CA ARG A 143 23.62 -27.12 -26.63
C ARG A 143 24.44 -25.84 -26.44
N TYR A 144 24.62 -25.04 -27.50
CA TYR A 144 25.43 -23.83 -27.49
C TYR A 144 24.61 -22.53 -27.44
N HIS A 145 23.27 -22.60 -27.48
CA HIS A 145 22.41 -21.42 -27.46
C HIS A 145 22.57 -20.58 -26.20
N LYS A 146 22.73 -21.24 -25.04
CA LYS A 146 22.94 -20.55 -23.76
C LYS A 146 24.22 -19.71 -23.78
N PHE A 147 25.33 -20.32 -24.18
CA PHE A 147 26.62 -19.61 -24.27
C PHE A 147 26.59 -18.48 -25.28
N ALA A 148 25.95 -18.68 -26.44
CA ALA A 148 25.76 -17.63 -27.43
C ALA A 148 24.93 -16.46 -26.89
N SER A 149 23.85 -16.74 -26.15
CA SER A 149 22.99 -15.72 -25.56
C SER A 149 23.69 -14.87 -24.49
N GLU A 150 24.68 -15.45 -23.80
CA GLU A 150 25.52 -14.74 -22.83
C GLU A 150 26.66 -13.97 -23.50
N LEU A 151 27.25 -14.54 -24.56
CA LEU A 151 28.40 -13.97 -25.25
C LEU A 151 28.04 -12.76 -26.13
N PHE A 152 26.94 -12.83 -26.90
CA PHE A 152 26.59 -11.76 -27.85
C PHE A 152 26.38 -10.39 -27.18
N PRO A 153 25.68 -10.26 -26.05
CA PRO A 153 25.56 -8.99 -25.33
C PRO A 153 26.91 -8.46 -24.84
N MET A 154 27.88 -9.34 -24.55
CA MET A 154 29.21 -8.98 -24.08
C MET A 154 30.11 -8.50 -25.22
N ILE A 155 29.96 -9.07 -26.42
CA ILE A 155 30.72 -8.69 -27.61
C ILE A 155 30.18 -7.39 -28.26
N ALA A 156 28.88 -7.12 -28.17
CA ALA A 156 28.26 -5.93 -28.76
C ALA A 156 28.95 -4.59 -28.38
N PRO A 157 29.22 -4.29 -27.10
CA PRO A 157 29.94 -3.07 -26.73
C PRO A 157 31.40 -3.08 -27.23
N LEU A 158 32.07 -4.24 -27.18
CA LEU A 158 33.44 -4.37 -27.68
C LEU A 158 33.54 -4.08 -29.18
N LEU A 159 32.55 -4.52 -29.98
CA LEU A 159 32.48 -4.22 -31.41
C LEU A 159 32.18 -2.73 -31.67
N SER A 160 31.33 -2.11 -30.85
CA SER A 160 31.04 -0.68 -30.93
C SER A 160 32.28 0.16 -30.65
N ASP A 161 33.03 -0.20 -29.61
CA ASP A 161 34.22 0.53 -29.17
C ASP A 161 35.47 0.18 -30.00
N LEU A 162 35.44 -0.93 -30.75
CA LEU A 162 36.56 -1.39 -31.57
C LEU A 162 37.02 -0.32 -32.56
N THR A 163 36.09 0.39 -33.19
CA THR A 163 36.42 1.46 -34.14
C THR A 163 37.21 2.58 -33.44
N THR A 164 36.75 3.02 -32.27
CA THR A 164 37.44 4.02 -31.46
C THR A 164 38.80 3.52 -30.96
N HIS A 165 38.91 2.25 -30.58
CA HIS A 165 40.19 1.64 -30.20
C HIS A 165 41.16 1.60 -31.39
N LEU A 166 40.70 1.26 -32.60
CA LEU A 166 41.52 1.29 -33.81
C LEU A 166 41.96 2.70 -34.17
N GLU A 167 41.05 3.68 -34.08
CA GLU A 167 41.37 5.10 -34.27
C GLU A 167 42.41 5.60 -33.25
N ASN A 168 42.28 5.21 -31.98
CA ASN A 168 43.24 5.54 -30.94
C ASN A 168 44.62 4.90 -31.22
N ILE A 169 44.66 3.66 -31.72
CA ILE A 169 45.93 3.00 -32.09
C ILE A 169 46.60 3.72 -33.26
N VAL A 170 45.82 4.07 -34.30
CA VAL A 170 46.32 4.87 -35.44
C VAL A 170 46.78 6.26 -34.99
N TRP A 171 46.05 6.87 -34.05
CA TRP A 171 46.45 8.13 -33.44
C TRP A 171 47.77 7.98 -32.68
N VAL A 172 47.95 6.94 -31.87
CA VAL A 172 49.21 6.69 -31.16
C VAL A 172 50.38 6.43 -32.13
N GLU A 173 50.16 5.69 -33.21
CA GLU A 173 51.17 5.44 -34.24
C GLU A 173 51.57 6.73 -34.98
N SER A 174 50.60 7.60 -35.28
CA SER A 174 50.85 8.89 -35.92
C SER A 174 51.33 9.97 -34.94
N PHE A 175 51.09 9.80 -33.64
CA PHE A 175 51.56 10.66 -32.57
C PHE A 175 53.05 10.43 -32.32
N LYS A 176 53.87 11.04 -33.17
CA LYS A 176 55.30 11.19 -32.89
C LYS A 176 55.48 12.40 -31.96
N VAL A 177 55.86 12.15 -30.71
CA VAL A 177 56.34 13.19 -29.77
C VAL A 177 57.48 14.04 -30.37
N ALA A 178 58.15 13.51 -31.39
CA ALA A 178 59.17 14.18 -32.20
C ALA A 178 58.62 15.24 -33.18
N ASP A 179 57.38 15.74 -33.02
CA ASP A 179 56.85 16.79 -33.90
C ASP A 179 57.57 18.14 -33.73
N GLY A 180 58.61 18.21 -32.87
CA GLY A 180 59.48 19.36 -32.66
C GLY A 180 58.78 20.59 -32.07
N LYS A 181 57.44 20.63 -32.09
CA LYS A 181 56.60 21.74 -31.63
C LYS A 181 56.69 21.96 -30.13
N LEU A 182 56.84 20.89 -29.34
CA LEU A 182 57.04 21.02 -27.90
C LEU A 182 58.43 21.58 -27.59
N GLU A 183 59.44 21.09 -28.30
CA GLU A 183 60.81 21.57 -28.16
C GLU A 183 60.96 23.02 -28.65
N SER A 184 60.29 23.38 -29.75
CA SER A 184 60.26 24.74 -30.28
C SER A 184 59.51 25.71 -29.36
N LEU A 185 58.37 25.30 -28.80
CA LEU A 185 57.66 26.08 -27.79
C LEU A 185 58.53 26.30 -26.54
N LEU A 186 59.30 25.29 -26.15
CA LEU A 186 60.19 25.37 -24.99
C LEU A 186 61.40 26.27 -25.27
N THR A 187 61.96 26.25 -26.48
CA THR A 187 63.00 27.20 -26.89
C THR A 187 62.47 28.63 -27.00
N ASP A 188 61.25 28.82 -27.51
CA ASP A 188 60.62 30.13 -27.61
C ASP A 188 60.35 30.71 -26.22
N LEU A 189 59.83 29.89 -25.28
CA LEU A 189 59.65 30.27 -23.88
C LEU A 189 60.98 30.70 -23.24
N ASN A 190 62.04 29.90 -23.44
CA ASN A 190 63.38 30.24 -22.94
C ASN A 190 63.90 31.57 -23.53
N SER A 191 63.65 31.83 -24.82
CA SER A 191 64.04 33.08 -25.47
C SER A 191 63.28 34.29 -24.88
N ILE A 192 61.99 34.14 -24.60
CA ILE A 192 61.17 35.19 -24.01
C ILE A 192 61.66 35.49 -22.59
N LEU A 193 61.95 34.45 -21.79
CA LEU A 193 62.52 34.62 -20.44
C LEU A 193 63.88 35.32 -20.48
N ALA A 194 64.77 34.96 -21.40
CA ALA A 194 66.04 35.65 -21.58
C ALA A 194 65.85 37.13 -21.96
N SER A 195 64.89 37.42 -22.85
CA SER A 195 64.57 38.80 -23.24
C SER A 195 63.99 39.61 -22.07
N LEU A 196 63.18 39.00 -21.22
CA LEU A 196 62.62 39.61 -20.02
C LEU A 196 63.73 39.91 -19.01
N GLN A 197 64.65 38.98 -18.81
CA GLN A 197 65.82 39.16 -17.95
C GLN A 197 66.69 40.32 -18.43
N SER A 198 66.96 40.42 -19.73
CA SER A 198 67.72 41.53 -20.31
C SER A 198 67.01 42.88 -20.13
N LYS A 199 65.69 42.93 -20.37
CA LYS A 199 64.88 44.14 -20.11
C LYS A 199 64.90 44.54 -18.63
N PHE A 200 64.83 43.57 -17.73
CA PHE A 200 64.92 43.82 -16.29
C PHE A 200 66.30 44.37 -15.88
N GLN A 201 67.37 43.84 -16.47
CA GLN A 201 68.72 44.37 -16.27
C GLN A 201 68.85 45.81 -16.78
N ALA A 202 68.31 46.12 -17.97
CA ALA A 202 68.29 47.48 -18.50
C ALA A 202 67.53 48.44 -17.58
N LEU A 203 66.38 48.03 -17.05
CA LEU A 203 65.62 48.83 -16.06
C LEU A 203 66.43 49.07 -14.78
N THR A 204 67.18 48.06 -14.34
CA THR A 204 68.05 48.20 -13.16
C THR A 204 69.19 49.18 -13.41
N GLN A 205 69.78 49.17 -14.61
CA GLN A 205 70.80 50.16 -15.00
C GLN A 205 70.23 51.58 -15.10
N VAL A 206 69.03 51.76 -15.66
CA VAL A 206 68.35 53.06 -15.68
C VAL A 206 68.06 53.56 -14.26
N ARG A 207 67.63 52.67 -13.37
CA ARG A 207 67.45 53.04 -11.97
C ARG A 207 68.76 53.51 -11.34
N GLN A 208 69.85 52.79 -11.56
CA GLN A 208 71.18 53.19 -11.06
C GLN A 208 71.62 54.54 -11.63
N SER A 209 71.39 54.83 -12.91
CA SER A 209 71.74 56.13 -13.49
C SER A 209 70.88 57.28 -12.94
N VAL A 210 69.59 57.05 -12.68
CA VAL A 210 68.73 58.02 -12.01
C VAL A 210 69.18 58.27 -10.57
N ASP A 211 69.54 57.21 -9.83
CA ASP A 211 70.09 57.35 -8.47
C ASP A 211 71.40 58.16 -8.48
N HIS A 212 72.27 57.96 -9.48
CA HIS A 212 73.48 58.75 -9.66
C HIS A 212 73.20 60.23 -9.98
N LEU A 213 72.21 60.53 -10.83
CA LEU A 213 71.81 61.92 -11.12
C LEU A 213 71.25 62.61 -9.88
N TYR A 214 70.45 61.90 -9.07
CA TYR A 214 69.94 62.43 -7.82
C TYR A 214 71.06 62.76 -6.83
N GLN A 215 72.07 61.89 -6.71
CA GLN A 215 73.25 62.17 -5.89
C GLN A 215 74.06 63.37 -6.39
N TYR A 216 74.13 63.57 -7.71
CA TYR A 216 74.78 64.73 -8.31
C TYR A 216 74.00 66.02 -8.03
N GLU A 217 72.67 66.01 -8.16
CA GLU A 217 71.81 67.17 -7.91
C GLU A 217 71.77 67.57 -6.42
N VAL A 218 71.78 66.59 -5.51
CA VAL A 218 71.92 66.85 -4.06
C VAL A 218 73.29 67.45 -3.75
N SER A 219 74.37 66.98 -4.39
CA SER A 219 75.72 67.53 -4.22
C SER A 219 75.82 68.96 -4.76
N ASP A 220 75.20 69.26 -5.92
CA ASP A 220 75.19 70.60 -6.51
C ASP A 220 74.39 71.60 -5.65
N HIS A 221 73.27 71.16 -5.06
CA HIS A 221 72.50 71.99 -4.14
C HIS A 221 73.22 72.28 -2.82
N GLU A 222 74.01 71.34 -2.28
CA GLU A 222 74.88 71.60 -1.13
C GLU A 222 75.98 72.62 -1.46
N HIS A 223 76.59 72.53 -2.65
CA HIS A 223 77.61 73.49 -3.09
C HIS A 223 77.03 74.89 -3.30
N GLN A 224 75.80 74.99 -3.81
CA GLN A 224 75.15 76.26 -4.09
C GLN A 224 74.54 76.92 -2.84
N GLN A 225 74.18 76.15 -1.81
CA GLN A 225 73.86 76.68 -0.49
C GLN A 225 75.13 77.12 0.26
N SER A 226 76.24 76.40 0.15
CA SER A 226 77.51 76.79 0.78
C SER A 226 78.13 78.06 0.17
N ALA A 227 77.83 78.39 -1.10
CA ALA A 227 78.27 79.63 -1.74
C ALA A 227 77.37 80.84 -1.42
N ARG A 228 76.26 80.64 -0.69
CA ARG A 228 75.33 81.72 -0.28
C ARG A 228 75.47 82.12 1.21
N PHE A 229 76.47 81.60 1.91
CA PHE A 229 76.85 82.04 3.27
C PHE A 229 78.21 82.75 3.26
#